data_AF-A0A399REQ1-F1
#
_entry.id   AF-A0A399REQ1-F1
#
_cell.length_a   1.000
_cell.length_b   1.000
_cell.length_c   1.000
_cell.angle_alpha   90.00
_cell.angle_beta   90.00
_cell.angle_gamma   90.00
#
_symmetry.space_group_name_H-M   'P 1'
#
loop_
_entity.id
_entity.type
_entity.pdbx_description
1 polymer ?
#
loop_
_entity_poly.entity_id
_entity_poly.type
_entity_poly.pdbx_seq_one_letter_code
_entity_poly.pdbx_strand_id
1 'polypeptide(L)'
;MARPFRWSFEKREQLGSWIDQAEGFRRPHPDDLNILRVSAARILAMSDGADLAFIGRSPENFYDYLCGCFSGLEGVPSLSLVPFSMRWEGEGGIAAIPAHKFSGLREAFEENGLSPARIAAANRSTALVDMIAYGGTMGALVKVLHRMANEDGTDWNAVQRRLKIIGLKVRTKNSPNTWRWQQHQKWLDLIPDAVIKNVSAPAGFVFLIANTDDKVTRSFHFGRWDEDKSGAEPPSAEQLRAMKQAAWLYDLGKTREERQRLSRLIAKRPEMKQAATRALVSALR
;
A
#
# COMPACT_ATOMS: atom_id res chain seq x y z
N MET A 1 -17.90 -16.12 -3.55
CA MET A 1 -16.47 -15.91 -3.28
C MET A 1 -16.32 -14.67 -2.41
N ALA A 2 -15.71 -14.81 -1.23
CA ALA A 2 -15.48 -13.70 -0.30
C ALA A 2 -14.45 -12.75 -0.89
N ARG A 3 -14.88 -11.50 -0.98
CA ARG A 3 -14.03 -10.38 -1.37
C ARG A 3 -13.35 -9.85 -0.12
N PRO A 4 -12.09 -9.44 -0.18
CA PRO A 4 -11.47 -8.82 0.97
C PRO A 4 -12.19 -7.50 1.26
N PHE A 5 -12.94 -7.48 2.36
CA PHE A 5 -13.71 -6.33 2.79
C PHE A 5 -12.86 -5.42 3.68
N ARG A 6 -12.96 -4.11 3.43
CA ARG A 6 -12.48 -3.06 4.32
C ARG A 6 -13.52 -1.95 4.40
N TRP A 7 -13.79 -1.48 5.62
CA TRP A 7 -14.61 -0.30 5.86
C TRP A 7 -14.00 0.97 5.23
N SER A 8 -14.84 1.80 4.61
CA SER A 8 -14.43 3.11 4.09
C SER A 8 -14.57 4.19 5.17
N PHE A 9 -13.51 4.97 5.38
CA PHE A 9 -13.50 6.09 6.32
C PHE A 9 -13.94 7.41 5.68
N GLU A 10 -14.05 7.45 4.35
CA GLU A 10 -14.65 8.57 3.63
C GLU A 10 -16.19 8.56 3.78
N LYS A 11 -16.79 7.37 3.82
CA LYS A 11 -18.25 7.17 3.96
C LYS A 11 -18.60 6.84 5.41
N ARG A 12 -18.54 7.87 6.27
CA ARG A 12 -18.65 7.73 7.73
C ARG A 12 -19.94 7.04 8.17
N GLU A 13 -21.02 7.26 7.44
CA GLU A 13 -22.33 6.65 7.63
C GLU A 13 -22.31 5.11 7.58
N GLN A 14 -21.36 4.50 6.87
CA GLN A 14 -21.21 3.04 6.77
C GLN A 14 -20.63 2.41 8.04
N LEU A 15 -20.11 3.24 8.97
CA LEU A 15 -19.41 2.78 10.16
C LEU A 15 -20.32 2.70 11.38
N GLY A 16 -21.54 3.26 11.30
CA GLY A 16 -22.50 3.30 12.40
C GLY A 16 -21.87 3.83 13.69
N SER A 17 -22.13 3.14 14.80
CA SER A 17 -21.57 3.47 16.13
C SER A 17 -20.26 2.76 16.46
N TRP A 18 -19.70 1.94 15.55
CA TRP A 18 -18.53 1.10 15.86
C TRP A 18 -17.34 1.91 16.35
N ILE A 19 -17.13 3.10 15.77
CA ILE A 19 -15.96 3.91 16.09
C ILE A 19 -16.08 4.57 17.46
N ASP A 20 -17.27 4.65 18.01
CA ASP A 20 -17.49 5.14 19.38
C ASP A 20 -17.35 4.02 20.42
N GLN A 21 -17.35 2.76 19.99
CA GLN A 21 -17.15 1.56 20.81
C GLN A 21 -15.67 1.14 20.92
N ALA A 22 -14.75 1.90 20.32
CA ALA A 22 -13.33 1.58 20.30
C ALA A 22 -12.63 1.88 21.65
N GLU A 23 -12.89 1.04 22.64
CA GLU A 23 -12.25 1.12 23.95
C GLU A 23 -10.73 0.96 23.86
N GLY A 24 -10.01 1.68 24.70
CA GLY A 24 -8.54 1.60 24.78
C GLY A 24 -7.80 2.24 23.61
N PHE A 25 -8.49 2.86 22.64
CA PHE A 25 -7.83 3.61 21.57
C PHE A 25 -6.98 4.75 22.16
N ARG A 26 -5.73 4.81 21.71
CA ARG A 26 -4.81 5.92 21.98
C ARG A 26 -4.39 6.53 20.65
N ARG A 27 -4.35 7.85 20.59
CA ARG A 27 -3.81 8.55 19.41
C ARG A 27 -2.36 8.12 19.21
N PRO A 28 -1.89 8.02 17.95
CA PRO A 28 -0.48 7.78 17.65
C PRO A 28 0.42 8.75 18.41
N HIS A 29 1.54 8.25 18.92
CA HIS A 29 2.53 9.09 19.58
C HIS A 29 3.00 10.21 18.61
N PRO A 30 3.22 11.46 19.08
CA PRO A 30 3.61 12.55 18.20
C PRO A 30 4.85 12.26 17.33
N ASP A 31 5.82 11.53 17.86
CA ASP A 31 7.02 11.13 17.12
C ASP A 31 6.72 10.13 15.99
N ASP A 32 5.90 9.12 16.26
CA ASP A 32 5.48 8.13 15.25
C ASP A 32 4.66 8.81 14.16
N LEU A 33 3.78 9.74 14.54
CA LEU A 33 3.03 10.55 13.58
C LEU A 33 3.96 11.42 12.71
N ASN A 34 5.01 12.01 13.29
CA ASN A 34 6.00 12.75 12.52
C ASN A 34 6.79 11.83 11.55
N ILE A 35 7.13 10.61 11.99
CA ILE A 35 7.78 9.62 11.12
C ILE A 35 6.85 9.20 9.97
N LEU A 36 5.54 8.99 10.24
CA LEU A 36 4.52 8.73 9.23
C LEU A 36 4.49 9.86 8.20
N ARG A 37 4.35 11.11 8.62
CA ARG A 37 4.32 12.30 7.74
C ARG A 37 5.55 12.42 6.86
N VAL A 38 6.74 12.29 7.46
CA VAL A 38 8.02 12.39 6.73
C VAL A 38 8.17 11.23 5.73
N SER A 39 7.77 10.03 6.12
CA SER A 39 7.84 8.85 5.25
C SER A 39 6.81 8.92 4.13
N ALA A 40 5.59 9.39 4.39
CA ALA A 40 4.55 9.64 3.40
C ALA A 40 5.01 10.68 2.36
N ALA A 41 5.60 11.79 2.81
CA ALA A 41 6.18 12.80 1.92
C ALA A 41 7.27 12.21 1.00
N ARG A 42 8.09 11.28 1.51
CA ARG A 42 9.12 10.59 0.72
C ARG A 42 8.52 9.59 -0.26
N ILE A 43 7.51 8.83 0.14
CA ILE A 43 6.77 7.91 -0.75
C ILE A 43 6.19 8.70 -1.92
N LEU A 44 5.47 9.79 -1.64
CA LEU A 44 4.87 10.65 -2.66
C LEU A 44 5.92 11.27 -3.59
N ALA A 45 6.98 11.84 -3.03
CA ALA A 45 8.08 12.40 -3.81
C ALA A 45 8.72 11.36 -4.74
N MET A 46 9.03 10.16 -4.21
CA MET A 46 9.67 9.09 -4.98
C MET A 46 8.74 8.39 -5.98
N SER A 47 7.42 8.51 -5.80
CA SER A 47 6.42 7.97 -6.72
C SER A 47 6.40 8.70 -8.07
N ASP A 48 6.83 9.96 -8.10
CA ASP A 48 6.83 10.81 -9.29
C ASP A 48 5.47 10.79 -10.00
N GLY A 49 4.41 11.05 -9.22
CA GLY A 49 3.02 11.11 -9.70
C GLY A 49 2.36 9.76 -10.00
N ALA A 50 3.03 8.63 -9.70
CA ALA A 50 2.44 7.31 -9.83
C ALA A 50 1.25 7.12 -8.88
N ASP A 51 0.25 6.40 -9.34
CA ASP A 51 -0.83 5.90 -8.49
C ASP A 51 -0.25 4.89 -7.49
N LEU A 52 -0.75 4.89 -6.25
CA LEU A 52 -0.17 4.12 -5.16
C LEU A 52 -1.04 2.92 -4.80
N ALA A 53 -0.49 1.71 -4.98
CA ALA A 53 -1.08 0.48 -4.47
C ALA A 53 -0.33 0.05 -3.21
N PHE A 54 -0.97 0.25 -2.05
CA PHE A 54 -0.46 -0.16 -0.76
C PHE A 54 -0.71 -1.65 -0.54
N ILE A 55 0.34 -2.43 -0.41
CA ILE A 55 0.25 -3.90 -0.41
C ILE A 55 0.23 -4.43 1.02
N GLY A 56 -0.73 -5.31 1.30
CA GLY A 56 -0.88 -5.94 2.60
C GLY A 56 -1.43 -4.98 3.66
N ARG A 57 -1.11 -5.26 4.93
CA ARG A 57 -1.68 -4.57 6.09
C ARG A 57 -0.70 -3.61 6.80
N SER A 58 0.59 -3.77 6.53
CA SER A 58 1.64 -2.97 7.17
C SER A 58 1.51 -1.48 6.83
N PRO A 59 1.21 -1.07 5.58
CA PRO A 59 1.13 0.34 5.23
C PRO A 59 -0.29 0.95 5.33
N GLU A 60 -1.24 0.31 6.03
CA GLU A 60 -2.62 0.81 6.16
C GLU A 60 -2.70 2.24 6.70
N ASN A 61 -1.85 2.57 7.67
CA ASN A 61 -1.78 3.90 8.25
C ASN A 61 -1.34 4.99 7.24
N PHE A 62 -0.47 4.66 6.28
CA PHE A 62 -0.13 5.56 5.19
C PHE A 62 -1.31 5.76 4.26
N TYR A 63 -2.00 4.68 3.91
CA TYR A 63 -3.20 4.72 3.09
C TYR A 63 -4.27 5.61 3.72
N ASP A 64 -4.65 5.37 4.99
CA ASP A 64 -5.70 6.12 5.66
C ASP A 64 -5.37 7.62 5.79
N TYR A 65 -4.12 7.93 6.18
CA TYR A 65 -3.64 9.31 6.27
C TYR A 65 -3.65 10.04 4.92
N LEU A 66 -3.19 9.38 3.85
CA LEU A 66 -3.13 9.98 2.52
C LEU A 66 -4.50 10.12 1.86
N CYS A 67 -5.42 9.17 2.09
CA CYS A 67 -6.82 9.31 1.68
C CYS A 67 -7.45 10.59 2.26
N GLY A 68 -7.18 10.90 3.54
CA GLY A 68 -7.59 12.18 4.13
C GLY A 68 -6.95 13.40 3.46
N CYS A 69 -5.63 13.34 3.22
CA CYS A 69 -4.89 14.40 2.55
C CYS A 69 -5.40 14.70 1.14
N PHE A 70 -5.87 13.67 0.43
CA PHE A 70 -6.31 13.75 -0.97
C PHE A 70 -7.81 13.96 -1.13
N SER A 71 -8.59 13.84 -0.04
CA SER A 71 -10.05 13.99 -0.08
C SER A 71 -10.49 15.32 -0.71
N GLY A 72 -11.30 15.24 -1.77
CA GLY A 72 -11.81 16.40 -2.50
C GLY A 72 -10.77 17.14 -3.35
N LEU A 73 -9.59 16.56 -3.59
CA LEU A 73 -8.59 17.11 -4.52
C LEU A 73 -8.67 16.39 -5.86
N GLU A 74 -8.53 17.16 -6.94
CA GLU A 74 -8.45 16.64 -8.30
C GLU A 74 -6.99 16.54 -8.76
N GLY A 75 -6.71 15.66 -9.72
CA GLY A 75 -5.38 15.52 -10.32
C GLY A 75 -4.29 14.94 -9.40
N VAL A 76 -4.63 14.57 -8.16
CA VAL A 76 -3.76 13.81 -7.26
C VAL A 76 -3.69 12.34 -7.67
N PRO A 77 -2.62 11.59 -7.31
CA PRO A 77 -2.55 10.16 -7.57
C PRO A 77 -3.71 9.39 -6.94
N SER A 78 -4.18 8.34 -7.61
CA SER A 78 -5.13 7.42 -7.01
C SER A 78 -4.44 6.55 -5.94
N LEU A 79 -5.20 6.17 -4.91
CA LEU A 79 -4.72 5.35 -3.81
C LEU A 79 -5.57 4.08 -3.76
N SER A 80 -4.93 2.92 -3.69
CA SER A 80 -5.58 1.65 -3.40
C SER A 80 -4.86 0.92 -2.27
N LEU A 81 -5.63 0.12 -1.53
CA LEU A 81 -5.09 -0.82 -0.56
C LEU A 81 -5.38 -2.23 -1.08
N VAL A 82 -4.34 -2.98 -1.38
CA VAL A 82 -4.43 -4.34 -1.91
C VAL A 82 -4.09 -5.30 -0.77
N PRO A 83 -5.11 -5.89 -0.11
CA PRO A 83 -4.86 -6.85 0.96
C PRO A 83 -4.27 -8.11 0.34
N PHE A 84 -2.95 -8.22 0.38
CA PHE A 84 -2.22 -9.37 -0.14
C PHE A 84 -1.22 -9.83 0.91
N SER A 85 -1.26 -11.12 1.24
CA SER A 85 -0.36 -11.73 2.21
C SER A 85 0.11 -13.10 1.72
N MET A 86 1.24 -13.11 1.02
CA MET A 86 1.94 -14.33 0.64
C MET A 86 3.44 -14.07 0.65
N ARG A 87 4.17 -14.69 1.57
CA ARG A 87 5.64 -14.61 1.62
C ARG A 87 6.31 -15.73 0.83
N TRP A 88 5.66 -16.88 0.75
CA TRP A 88 6.18 -18.09 0.13
C TRP A 88 5.10 -18.72 -0.74
N GLU A 89 5.50 -19.13 -1.95
CA GLU A 89 4.63 -19.63 -3.02
C GLU A 89 4.52 -21.16 -3.06
N GLY A 90 5.22 -21.87 -2.17
CA GLY A 90 5.30 -23.34 -2.21
C GLY A 90 6.31 -23.86 -3.22
N GLU A 91 6.54 -25.18 -3.21
CA GLU A 91 7.50 -25.84 -4.10
C GLU A 91 7.14 -25.75 -5.60
N GLY A 92 5.85 -25.64 -5.92
CA GLY A 92 5.36 -25.47 -7.29
C GLY A 92 5.20 -24.02 -7.75
N GLY A 93 5.52 -23.05 -6.89
CA GLY A 93 5.38 -21.63 -7.18
C GLY A 93 3.94 -21.19 -7.45
N ILE A 94 3.82 -19.98 -8.03
CA ILE A 94 2.50 -19.39 -8.37
C ILE A 94 1.72 -20.25 -9.37
N ALA A 95 2.40 -21.00 -10.24
CA ALA A 95 1.75 -21.87 -11.24
C ALA A 95 0.97 -23.03 -10.60
N ALA A 96 1.42 -23.53 -9.43
CA ALA A 96 0.77 -24.64 -8.73
C ALA A 96 -0.43 -24.22 -7.87
N ILE A 97 -0.75 -22.92 -7.78
CA ILE A 97 -1.93 -22.45 -7.05
C ILE A 97 -3.19 -23.00 -7.76
N PRO A 98 -4.08 -23.72 -7.04
CA PRO A 98 -5.31 -24.26 -7.61
C PRO A 98 -6.18 -23.19 -8.29
N ALA A 99 -6.83 -23.54 -9.40
CA ALA A 99 -7.57 -22.57 -10.23
C ALA A 99 -8.63 -21.79 -9.45
N HIS A 100 -9.41 -22.44 -8.58
CA HIS A 100 -10.43 -21.79 -7.75
C HIS A 100 -9.83 -20.76 -6.76
N LYS A 101 -8.68 -21.08 -6.13
CA LYS A 101 -7.91 -20.16 -5.28
C LYS A 101 -7.37 -18.98 -6.07
N PHE A 102 -6.82 -19.25 -7.26
CA PHE A 102 -6.25 -18.22 -8.11
C PHE A 102 -7.33 -17.26 -8.66
N SER A 103 -8.52 -17.78 -8.99
CA SER A 103 -9.66 -16.97 -9.43
C SER A 103 -10.06 -15.93 -8.38
N GLY A 104 -10.25 -16.36 -7.13
CA GLY A 104 -10.64 -15.41 -6.08
C GLY A 104 -9.52 -14.42 -5.69
N LEU A 105 -8.24 -14.81 -5.84
CA LEU A 105 -7.12 -13.87 -5.74
C LEU A 105 -7.13 -12.83 -6.88
N ARG A 106 -7.36 -13.28 -8.13
CA ARG A 106 -7.48 -12.41 -9.32
C ARG A 106 -8.61 -11.40 -9.13
N GLU A 107 -9.81 -11.87 -8.75
CA GLU A 107 -10.97 -11.01 -8.49
C GLU A 107 -10.64 -9.94 -7.44
N ALA A 108 -10.03 -10.34 -6.31
CA ALA A 108 -9.61 -9.41 -5.27
C ALA A 108 -8.61 -8.34 -5.78
N PHE A 109 -7.69 -8.71 -6.66
CA PHE A 109 -6.74 -7.77 -7.25
C PHE A 109 -7.42 -6.78 -8.19
N GLU A 110 -8.29 -7.26 -9.08
CA GLU A 110 -9.04 -6.42 -10.00
C GLU A 110 -9.94 -5.42 -9.27
N GLU A 111 -10.62 -5.85 -8.20
CA GLU A 111 -11.46 -4.99 -7.38
C GLU A 111 -10.66 -3.88 -6.68
N ASN A 112 -9.43 -4.18 -6.24
CA ASN A 112 -8.53 -3.21 -5.61
C ASN A 112 -7.64 -2.46 -6.62
N GLY A 113 -8.02 -2.48 -7.90
CA GLY A 113 -7.38 -1.69 -8.95
C GLY A 113 -6.06 -2.25 -9.49
N LEU A 114 -5.68 -3.48 -9.13
CA LEU A 114 -4.39 -4.08 -9.46
C LEU A 114 -4.52 -5.20 -10.50
N SER A 115 -4.94 -4.85 -11.71
CA SER A 115 -4.99 -5.79 -12.86
C SER A 115 -3.91 -5.46 -13.89
N PRO A 116 -3.27 -6.45 -14.55
CA PRO A 116 -2.30 -6.20 -15.61
C PRO A 116 -2.82 -5.29 -16.73
N ALA A 117 -4.03 -5.55 -17.23
CA ALA A 117 -4.63 -4.75 -18.31
C ALA A 117 -4.77 -3.27 -17.95
N ARG A 118 -5.27 -2.97 -16.74
CA ARG A 118 -5.35 -1.58 -16.24
C ARG A 118 -3.97 -0.95 -16.06
N ILE A 119 -2.99 -1.67 -15.51
CA ILE A 119 -1.63 -1.15 -15.32
C ILE A 119 -1.00 -0.79 -16.68
N ALA A 120 -1.15 -1.66 -17.68
CA ALA A 120 -0.63 -1.43 -19.02
C ALA A 120 -1.29 -0.22 -19.72
N ALA A 121 -2.61 -0.05 -19.55
CA ALA A 121 -3.38 1.03 -20.17
C ALA A 121 -3.33 2.36 -19.40
N ALA A 122 -2.83 2.38 -18.17
CA ALA A 122 -2.88 3.55 -17.31
C ALA A 122 -1.99 4.70 -17.83
N ASN A 123 -2.50 5.92 -17.73
CA ASN A 123 -1.74 7.14 -18.03
C ASN A 123 -0.57 7.34 -17.04
N ARG A 124 -0.78 6.95 -15.77
CA ARG A 124 0.19 7.01 -14.69
C ARG A 124 0.78 5.63 -14.44
N SER A 125 2.05 5.58 -14.03
CA SER A 125 2.63 4.36 -13.45
C SER A 125 1.88 3.96 -12.17
N THR A 126 1.96 2.68 -11.81
CA THR A 126 1.50 2.15 -10.51
C THR A 126 2.70 1.86 -9.63
N ALA A 127 2.78 2.49 -8.46
CA ALA A 127 3.78 2.22 -7.45
C ALA A 127 3.24 1.25 -6.40
N LEU A 128 3.88 0.08 -6.31
CA LEU A 128 3.64 -0.91 -5.27
C LEU A 128 4.38 -0.48 -4.00
N VAL A 129 3.64 -0.22 -2.93
CA VAL A 129 4.18 0.32 -1.66
C VAL A 129 3.97 -0.69 -0.54
N ASP A 130 5.05 -1.14 0.09
CA ASP A 130 5.00 -2.10 1.21
C ASP A 130 6.17 -1.90 2.18
N MET A 131 6.02 -2.40 3.40
CA MET A 131 7.15 -2.70 4.28
C MET A 131 7.86 -3.95 3.76
N ILE A 132 9.13 -3.80 3.38
CA ILE A 132 9.88 -4.91 2.79
C ILE A 132 10.95 -5.37 3.77
N ALA A 133 10.76 -6.53 4.39
CA ALA A 133 11.86 -7.20 5.10
C ALA A 133 12.85 -7.82 4.10
N TYR A 134 12.37 -8.80 3.33
CA TYR A 134 13.19 -9.63 2.43
C TYR A 134 12.74 -9.67 0.96
N GLY A 135 11.61 -9.05 0.62
CA GLY A 135 11.10 -9.02 -0.76
C GLY A 135 10.18 -10.17 -1.17
N GLY A 136 9.95 -11.17 -0.30
CA GLY A 136 9.12 -12.34 -0.62
C GLY A 136 7.69 -11.98 -1.07
N THR A 137 7.02 -11.08 -0.35
CA THR A 137 5.67 -10.59 -0.71
C THR A 137 5.66 -9.89 -2.07
N MET A 138 6.63 -9.00 -2.34
CA MET A 138 6.72 -8.36 -3.65
C MET A 138 7.00 -9.37 -4.77
N GLY A 139 7.88 -10.33 -4.54
CA GLY A 139 8.17 -11.36 -5.53
C GLY A 139 6.96 -12.24 -5.86
N ALA A 140 6.21 -12.67 -4.84
CA ALA A 140 4.96 -13.40 -5.04
C ALA A 140 3.93 -12.54 -5.80
N LEU A 141 3.78 -11.27 -5.41
CA LEU A 141 2.87 -10.33 -6.06
C LEU A 141 3.18 -10.16 -7.56
N VAL A 142 4.44 -9.89 -7.90
CA VAL A 142 4.86 -9.71 -9.30
C VAL A 142 4.65 -10.97 -10.12
N LYS A 143 4.93 -12.15 -9.56
CA LYS A 143 4.67 -13.42 -10.24
C LYS A 143 3.18 -13.70 -10.44
N VAL A 144 2.32 -13.30 -9.49
CA VAL A 144 0.85 -13.36 -9.65
C VAL A 144 0.42 -12.45 -10.80
N LEU A 145 0.89 -11.19 -10.84
CA LEU A 145 0.58 -10.27 -11.94
C LEU A 145 1.07 -10.78 -13.29
N HIS A 146 2.26 -11.38 -13.34
CA HIS A 146 2.81 -12.00 -14.54
C HIS A 146 1.96 -13.19 -15.01
N ARG A 147 1.52 -14.05 -14.09
CA ARG A 147 0.60 -15.15 -14.42
C ARG A 147 -0.73 -14.63 -14.96
N MET A 148 -1.34 -13.64 -14.29
CA MET A 148 -2.57 -13.00 -14.78
C MET A 148 -2.38 -12.43 -16.19
N ALA A 149 -1.29 -11.69 -16.43
CA ALA A 149 -1.01 -11.10 -17.74
C ALA A 149 -0.91 -12.15 -18.85
N ASN A 150 -0.25 -13.28 -18.57
CA ASN A 150 -0.13 -14.39 -19.52
C ASN A 150 -1.47 -15.08 -19.79
N GLU A 151 -2.29 -15.32 -18.76
CA GLU A 151 -3.62 -15.91 -18.91
C GLU A 151 -4.59 -14.98 -19.67
N ASP A 152 -4.44 -13.66 -19.47
CA ASP A 152 -5.33 -12.65 -20.06
C ASP A 152 -4.82 -12.11 -21.41
N GLY A 153 -3.63 -12.55 -21.87
CA GLY A 153 -2.99 -12.06 -23.10
C GLY A 153 -2.52 -10.60 -23.06
N THR A 154 -2.31 -10.04 -21.87
CA THR A 154 -1.80 -8.67 -21.70
C THR A 154 -0.29 -8.63 -21.93
N ASP A 155 0.21 -7.67 -22.72
CA ASP A 155 1.64 -7.47 -22.93
C ASP A 155 2.35 -7.13 -21.60
N TRP A 156 3.11 -8.09 -21.08
CA TRP A 156 3.85 -7.93 -19.85
C TRP A 156 4.88 -6.81 -19.91
N ASN A 157 5.47 -6.52 -21.08
CA ASN A 157 6.41 -5.41 -21.23
C ASN A 157 5.75 -4.06 -21.00
N ALA A 158 4.50 -3.89 -21.45
CA ALA A 158 3.70 -2.72 -21.14
C ALA A 158 3.40 -2.61 -19.63
N VAL A 159 3.12 -3.74 -18.97
CA VAL A 159 2.89 -3.80 -17.51
C VAL A 159 4.14 -3.42 -16.73
N GLN A 160 5.28 -4.09 -16.95
CA GLN A 160 6.49 -3.90 -16.13
C GLN A 160 7.05 -2.47 -16.22
N ARG A 161 6.97 -1.81 -17.38
CA ARG A 161 7.41 -0.42 -17.56
C ARG A 161 6.53 0.58 -16.79
N ARG A 162 5.30 0.19 -16.46
CA ARG A 162 4.36 0.98 -15.67
C ARG A 162 4.47 0.69 -14.17
N LEU A 163 5.21 -0.34 -13.77
CA LEU A 163 5.42 -0.66 -12.36
C LEU A 163 6.56 0.16 -11.73
N LYS A 164 6.34 0.57 -10.48
CA LYS A 164 7.37 1.06 -9.57
C LYS A 164 7.25 0.28 -8.26
N ILE A 165 8.35 0.16 -7.52
CA ILE A 165 8.34 -0.41 -6.17
C ILE A 165 8.90 0.63 -5.20
N ILE A 166 8.15 0.92 -4.14
CA ILE A 166 8.58 1.78 -3.04
C ILE A 166 8.61 0.95 -1.76
N GLY A 167 9.80 0.49 -1.39
CA GLY A 167 10.01 -0.30 -0.18
C GLY A 167 10.22 0.59 1.05
N LEU A 168 9.34 0.48 2.04
CA LEU A 168 9.58 1.00 3.38
C LEU A 168 10.53 0.04 4.13
N LYS A 169 11.65 0.58 4.63
CA LYS A 169 12.75 -0.19 5.22
C LYS A 169 13.11 0.35 6.60
N VAL A 170 13.58 -0.54 7.46
CA VAL A 170 14.29 -0.15 8.68
C VAL A 170 15.54 0.64 8.28
N ARG A 171 15.73 1.80 8.91
CA ARG A 171 16.94 2.61 8.75
C ARG A 171 18.12 1.86 9.36
N THR A 172 19.07 1.49 8.51
CA THR A 172 20.36 0.92 8.90
C THR A 172 21.47 1.97 8.71
N LYS A 173 22.69 1.63 9.11
CA LYS A 173 23.87 2.45 8.80
C LYS A 173 24.01 2.60 7.28
N ASN A 174 24.43 3.78 6.83
CA ASN A 174 24.78 4.00 5.42
C ASN A 174 26.19 3.45 5.19
N SER A 175 26.30 2.30 4.52
CA SER A 175 27.57 1.70 4.12
C SER A 175 27.44 1.09 2.71
N PRO A 176 28.49 1.12 1.86
CA PRO A 176 28.52 0.41 0.59
C PRO A 176 28.19 -1.09 0.73
N ASN A 177 28.53 -1.69 1.87
CA ASN A 177 28.31 -3.10 2.18
C ASN A 177 26.93 -3.40 2.81
N THR A 178 26.04 -2.40 2.85
CA THR A 178 24.70 -2.60 3.40
C THR A 178 23.89 -3.46 2.45
N TRP A 179 23.51 -4.64 2.93
CA TRP A 179 22.62 -5.54 2.20
C TRP A 179 21.33 -4.82 1.78
N ARG A 180 20.96 -4.96 0.51
CA ARG A 180 19.72 -4.43 -0.04
C ARG A 180 18.81 -5.61 -0.38
N TRP A 181 17.54 -5.52 -0.01
CA TRP A 181 16.60 -6.62 -0.22
C TRP A 181 16.42 -7.00 -1.68
N GLN A 182 16.61 -6.05 -2.59
CA GLN A 182 16.56 -6.26 -4.04
C GLN A 182 17.80 -7.00 -4.60
N GLN A 183 18.86 -7.19 -3.81
CA GLN A 183 20.01 -7.98 -4.24
C GLN A 183 19.65 -9.46 -4.32
N HIS A 184 20.13 -10.13 -5.36
CA HIS A 184 19.97 -11.57 -5.60
C HIS A 184 18.52 -12.06 -5.66
N GLN A 185 17.58 -11.18 -6.03
CA GLN A 185 16.18 -11.53 -6.21
C GLN A 185 15.90 -11.91 -7.67
N LYS A 186 15.84 -13.22 -7.97
CA LYS A 186 15.56 -13.71 -9.34
C LYS A 186 14.25 -13.19 -9.93
N TRP A 187 13.25 -12.89 -9.10
CA TRP A 187 11.97 -12.40 -9.60
C TRP A 187 12.04 -10.98 -10.18
N LEU A 188 13.12 -10.23 -9.92
CA LEU A 188 13.35 -8.93 -10.55
C LEU A 188 13.63 -9.07 -12.06
N ASP A 189 14.03 -10.26 -12.52
CA ASP A 189 14.19 -10.56 -13.94
C ASP A 189 12.83 -10.49 -14.69
N LEU A 190 11.71 -10.54 -13.97
CA LEU A 190 10.38 -10.29 -14.54
C LEU A 190 10.10 -8.80 -14.75
N ILE A 191 10.77 -7.90 -14.04
CA ILE A 191 10.53 -6.45 -14.11
C ILE A 191 11.83 -5.66 -14.25
N PRO A 192 12.70 -5.97 -15.23
CA PRO A 192 14.01 -5.33 -15.39
C PRO A 192 13.94 -3.80 -15.53
N ASP A 193 12.85 -3.28 -16.11
CA ASP A 193 12.67 -1.85 -16.37
C ASP A 193 12.00 -1.11 -15.19
N ALA A 194 11.55 -1.82 -14.15
CA ALA A 194 10.79 -1.20 -13.06
C ALA A 194 11.68 -0.37 -12.13
N VAL A 195 11.20 0.81 -11.75
CA VAL A 195 11.92 1.70 -10.84
C VAL A 195 11.72 1.25 -9.39
N ILE A 196 12.82 0.95 -8.70
CA ILE A 196 12.81 0.57 -7.28
C ILE A 196 13.39 1.70 -6.42
N LYS A 197 12.61 2.17 -5.45
CA LYS A 197 12.99 3.19 -4.46
C LYS A 197 12.81 2.65 -3.04
N ASN A 198 13.61 3.18 -2.11
CA ASN A 198 13.56 2.78 -0.71
C ASN A 198 13.35 4.00 0.19
N VAL A 199 12.38 3.91 1.10
CA VAL A 199 12.12 4.88 2.15
C VAL A 199 12.55 4.29 3.48
N SER A 200 13.56 4.87 4.12
CA SER A 200 14.06 4.39 5.41
C SER A 200 13.36 5.08 6.58
N ALA A 201 12.80 4.31 7.51
CA ALA A 201 12.18 4.78 8.74
C ALA A 201 12.83 4.13 9.98
N PRO A 202 12.77 4.76 11.17
CA PRO A 202 13.31 4.17 12.40
C PRO A 202 12.75 2.76 12.67
N ALA A 203 13.59 1.88 13.24
CA ALA A 203 13.22 0.49 13.50
C ALA A 203 11.97 0.35 14.36
N GLY A 204 11.84 1.16 15.42
CA GLY A 204 10.67 1.17 16.30
C GLY A 204 9.37 1.42 15.54
N PHE A 205 9.34 2.47 14.71
CA PHE A 205 8.16 2.77 13.89
C PHE A 205 7.86 1.66 12.88
N VAL A 206 8.87 1.13 12.20
CA VAL A 206 8.65 0.03 11.24
C VAL A 206 8.11 -1.22 11.95
N PHE A 207 8.62 -1.55 13.13
CA PHE A 207 8.13 -2.67 13.93
C PHE A 207 6.71 -2.44 14.42
N LEU A 208 6.41 -1.22 14.90
CA LEU A 208 5.08 -0.79 15.34
C LEU A 208 4.05 -1.07 14.24
N ILE A 209 4.25 -0.50 13.05
CA ILE A 209 3.26 -0.59 11.98
C ILE A 209 3.21 -1.98 11.33
N ALA A 210 4.27 -2.78 11.40
CA ALA A 210 4.30 -4.11 10.76
C ALA A 210 3.73 -5.20 11.68
N ASN A 211 3.95 -5.10 13.00
CA ASN A 211 3.70 -6.21 13.93
C ASN A 211 2.77 -5.85 15.10
N THR A 212 2.76 -4.59 15.56
CA THR A 212 2.10 -4.21 16.82
C THR A 212 0.78 -3.48 16.60
N ASP A 213 0.69 -2.64 15.58
CA ASP A 213 -0.53 -1.90 15.28
C ASP A 213 -1.68 -2.85 14.94
N ASP A 214 -2.82 -2.64 15.60
CA ASP A 214 -4.09 -3.26 15.21
C ASP A 214 -4.42 -2.93 13.75
N LYS A 215 -5.04 -3.88 13.04
CA LYS A 215 -5.34 -3.77 11.60
C LYS A 215 -6.83 -3.73 11.34
N VAL A 216 -7.27 -2.82 10.47
CA VAL A 216 -8.67 -2.76 10.04
C VAL A 216 -8.95 -3.94 9.12
N THR A 217 -8.07 -4.14 8.14
CA THR A 217 -8.23 -5.24 7.17
C THR A 217 -7.78 -6.54 7.80
N ARG A 218 -8.56 -7.59 7.54
CA ARG A 218 -8.12 -8.94 7.88
C ARG A 218 -7.00 -9.39 6.95
N SER A 219 -6.18 -10.32 7.42
CA SER A 219 -5.14 -10.93 6.57
C SER A 219 -5.80 -11.69 5.43
N PHE A 220 -5.41 -11.40 4.18
CA PHE A 220 -5.88 -12.09 2.98
C PHE A 220 -4.79 -13.03 2.47
N HIS A 221 -4.75 -14.23 3.06
CA HIS A 221 -3.79 -15.29 2.78
C HIS A 221 -4.47 -16.43 1.99
N PHE A 222 -3.68 -17.39 1.50
CA PHE A 222 -4.13 -18.53 0.67
C PHE A 222 -5.42 -19.24 1.17
N GLY A 223 -5.59 -19.35 2.49
CA GLY A 223 -6.78 -19.97 3.10
C GLY A 223 -8.08 -19.20 2.89
N ARG A 224 -8.02 -17.94 2.46
CA ARG A 224 -9.17 -17.02 2.32
C ARG A 224 -9.45 -16.55 0.90
N TRP A 225 -8.63 -16.92 -0.07
CA TRP A 225 -8.76 -16.40 -1.44
C TRP A 225 -10.06 -16.84 -2.13
N ASP A 226 -10.65 -17.94 -1.71
CA ASP A 226 -11.86 -18.57 -2.24
C ASP A 226 -12.91 -18.84 -1.16
N GLU A 227 -12.68 -18.37 0.09
CA GLU A 227 -13.58 -18.60 1.21
C GLU A 227 -14.94 -18.00 0.85
N ASP A 228 -16.05 -18.72 1.01
CA ASP A 228 -17.36 -18.19 0.65
C ASP A 228 -18.03 -17.53 1.86
N LYS A 229 -17.64 -16.29 2.11
CA LYS A 229 -18.24 -15.42 3.13
C LYS A 229 -18.85 -14.19 2.47
N SER A 230 -20.15 -14.01 2.69
CA SER A 230 -20.88 -12.82 2.28
C SER A 230 -20.90 -11.81 3.44
N GLY A 231 -20.60 -10.54 3.12
CA GLY A 231 -20.69 -9.44 4.07
C GLY A 231 -19.50 -9.28 5.01
N ALA A 232 -19.50 -8.15 5.73
CA ALA A 232 -18.52 -7.86 6.76
C ALA A 232 -18.90 -8.58 8.06
N GLU A 233 -17.99 -9.41 8.60
CA GLU A 233 -18.13 -9.88 9.97
C GLU A 233 -18.08 -8.68 10.95
N PRO A 234 -18.80 -8.73 12.08
CA PRO A 234 -18.65 -7.72 13.13
C PRO A 234 -17.16 -7.54 13.50
N PRO A 235 -16.67 -6.29 13.63
CA PRO A 235 -15.27 -6.03 13.94
C PRO A 235 -14.93 -6.52 15.35
N SER A 236 -13.75 -7.13 15.52
CA SER A 236 -13.20 -7.42 16.84
C SER A 236 -12.81 -6.14 17.58
N ALA A 237 -12.54 -6.22 18.90
CA ALA A 237 -12.06 -5.07 19.68
C ALA A 237 -10.77 -4.45 19.10
N GLU A 238 -9.85 -5.27 18.58
CA GLU A 238 -8.65 -4.82 17.86
C GLU A 238 -9.02 -4.08 16.58
N GLN A 239 -9.93 -4.63 15.76
CA GLN A 239 -10.39 -3.97 14.54
C GLN A 239 -11.10 -2.66 14.84
N LEU A 240 -11.89 -2.57 15.93
CA LEU A 240 -12.52 -1.32 16.36
C LEU A 240 -11.49 -0.25 16.71
N ARG A 241 -10.42 -0.58 17.43
CA ARG A 241 -9.31 0.35 17.69
C ARG A 241 -8.59 0.76 16.41
N ALA A 242 -8.34 -0.18 15.51
CA ALA A 242 -7.76 0.12 14.20
C ALA A 242 -8.66 1.05 13.38
N MET A 243 -9.98 0.84 13.41
CA MET A 243 -10.96 1.68 12.72
C MET A 243 -10.98 3.09 13.32
N LYS A 244 -10.87 3.23 14.65
CA LYS A 244 -10.73 4.54 15.30
C LYS A 244 -9.44 5.24 14.87
N GLN A 245 -8.33 4.51 14.78
CA GLN A 245 -7.06 5.05 14.30
C GLN A 245 -7.14 5.50 12.83
N ALA A 246 -7.67 4.66 11.96
CA ALA A 246 -7.83 4.95 10.53
C ALA A 246 -8.72 6.18 10.30
N ALA A 247 -9.85 6.25 10.99
CA ALA A 247 -10.71 7.43 10.99
C ALA A 247 -9.97 8.69 11.46
N TRP A 248 -9.25 8.60 12.58
CA TRP A 248 -8.51 9.73 13.11
C TRP A 248 -7.41 10.22 12.16
N LEU A 249 -6.69 9.30 11.50
CA LEU A 249 -5.68 9.62 10.49
C LEU A 249 -6.29 10.28 9.25
N TYR A 250 -7.44 9.76 8.79
CA TYR A 250 -8.20 10.35 7.68
C TYR A 250 -8.65 11.78 8.02
N ASP A 251 -9.28 11.98 9.17
CA ASP A 251 -9.76 13.29 9.63
C ASP A 251 -8.60 14.28 9.78
N LEU A 252 -7.48 13.84 10.37
CA LEU A 252 -6.27 14.63 10.49
C LEU A 252 -5.75 15.06 9.11
N GLY A 253 -5.61 14.11 8.18
CA GLY A 253 -5.13 14.38 6.82
C GLY A 253 -6.04 15.34 6.04
N LYS A 254 -7.35 15.33 6.33
CA LYS A 254 -8.33 16.20 5.70
C LYS A 254 -8.18 17.67 6.10
N THR A 255 -7.55 17.96 7.24
CA THR A 255 -7.34 19.34 7.70
C THR A 255 -6.42 20.13 6.76
N ARG A 256 -6.68 21.43 6.61
CA ARG A 256 -5.86 22.31 5.78
C ARG A 256 -4.43 22.42 6.31
N GLU A 257 -4.28 22.50 7.62
CA GLU A 257 -3.00 22.57 8.32
C GLU A 257 -2.13 21.35 8.01
N GLU A 258 -2.74 20.16 7.98
CA GLU A 258 -2.03 18.92 7.70
C GLU A 258 -1.63 18.81 6.22
N ARG A 259 -2.51 19.20 5.29
CA ARG A 259 -2.15 19.25 3.86
C ARG A 259 -1.01 20.22 3.59
N GLN A 260 -1.04 21.40 4.22
CA GLN A 260 0.07 22.36 4.15
C GLN A 260 1.36 21.81 4.77
N ARG A 261 1.27 21.07 5.88
CA ARG A 261 2.43 20.41 6.49
C ARG A 261 3.03 19.38 5.53
N LEU A 262 2.19 18.53 4.94
CA LEU A 262 2.62 17.51 3.98
C LEU A 262 3.25 18.16 2.74
N SER A 263 2.64 19.20 2.17
CA SER A 263 3.18 19.93 1.01
C SER A 263 4.56 20.53 1.29
N ARG A 264 4.78 21.12 2.48
CA ARG A 264 6.10 21.61 2.91
C ARG A 264 7.11 20.48 3.08
N LEU A 265 6.70 19.31 3.54
CA LEU A 265 7.60 18.15 3.68
C LEU A 265 8.02 17.59 2.31
N ILE A 266 7.11 17.53 1.35
CA ILE A 266 7.37 17.15 -0.04
C ILE A 266 8.25 18.20 -0.72
N ALA A 267 7.98 19.49 -0.50
CA ALA A 267 8.75 20.59 -1.07
C ALA A 267 10.23 20.62 -0.67
N LYS A 268 10.58 19.98 0.46
CA LYS A 268 11.97 19.82 0.92
C LYS A 268 12.70 18.63 0.27
N ARG A 269 12.04 17.89 -0.62
CA ARG A 269 12.61 16.70 -1.26
C ARG A 269 13.30 17.08 -2.59
N PRO A 270 14.44 16.44 -2.94
CA PRO A 270 15.10 16.66 -4.23
C PRO A 270 14.19 16.44 -5.45
N GLU A 271 13.18 15.59 -5.30
CA GLU A 271 12.17 15.27 -6.30
C GLU A 271 11.27 16.45 -6.69
N MET A 272 11.32 17.59 -6.01
CA MET A 272 10.66 18.83 -6.45
C MET A 272 11.06 19.32 -7.85
N LYS A 273 12.18 18.81 -8.38
CA LYS A 273 12.55 19.02 -9.79
C LYS A 273 11.61 18.32 -10.79
N GLN A 274 10.81 17.35 -10.36
CA GLN A 274 9.82 16.67 -11.19
C GLN A 274 8.54 17.49 -11.31
N ALA A 275 7.94 17.51 -12.51
CA ALA A 275 6.70 18.24 -12.75
C ALA A 275 5.53 17.68 -11.91
N ALA A 276 5.40 16.35 -11.84
CA ALA A 276 4.34 15.69 -11.07
C ALA A 276 4.42 16.01 -9.57
N THR A 277 5.63 16.01 -8.99
CA THR A 277 5.85 16.38 -7.59
C THR A 277 5.47 17.83 -7.31
N ARG A 278 5.78 18.78 -8.22
CA ARG A 278 5.33 20.17 -8.10
C ARG A 278 3.82 20.32 -8.22
N ALA A 279 3.19 19.61 -9.15
CA ALA A 279 1.74 19.61 -9.31
C ALA A 279 1.05 19.13 -8.03
N LEU A 280 1.54 18.04 -7.44
CA LEU A 280 1.03 17.52 -6.16
C LEU A 280 1.19 18.52 -5.01
N VAL A 281 2.36 19.17 -4.87
CA VAL A 281 2.57 20.21 -3.85
C VAL A 281 1.61 21.37 -4.02
N SER A 282 1.29 21.73 -5.27
CA SER A 282 0.35 22.82 -5.58
C SER A 282 -1.09 22.42 -5.23
N ALA A 283 -1.50 21.19 -5.53
CA ALA A 283 -2.82 20.66 -5.19
C ALA A 283 -3.07 20.55 -3.68
N LEU A 284 -2.02 20.33 -2.88
CA LEU A 284 -2.10 20.19 -1.42
C LEU A 284 -2.16 21.52 -0.63
N ARG A 285 -2.05 22.68 -1.27
CA ARG A 285 -2.00 23.99 -0.59
C ARG A 285 -3.38 24.63 -0.43
#